data_AF-A0A2T7LE96-F1
#
_entry.id   AF-A0A2T7LE96-F1
#
_cell.length_a   1.000
_cell.length_b   1.000
_cell.length_c   1.000
_cell.angle_alpha   90.00
_cell.angle_beta   90.00
_cell.angle_gamma   90.00
#
_symmetry.space_group_name_H-M   'P 1'
#
loop_
_entity.id
_entity.type
_entity.pdbx_description
1 polymer ?
#
loop_
_entity_poly.entity_id
_entity_poly.type
_entity_poly.pdbx_seq_one_letter_code
_entity_poly.pdbx_strand_id
1 'polypeptide(L)'
;MSARPNQESAVQQAETTSTHRAGFACFVGRPNAGKSTLTNALVGQKVAITSNRPQTTRHTVRGIVHRDDAQLILVDTPGLHKPRTLLGERLNDVVRTTWAEVDVIGFCLPADQKLGPGDKYIVKELAGIKKTPKIAIITKTDLVESKALAEQLLAVSALAEELGFEWAEIVPVSAVGDKQVDLLADLIAPLLPESPPLYPEGDLTDEPEMVMVAELIREAALEGVRDELPHSIAVVVEEMLPRTDRPADKPLLDIHANVYIERPSQKGIIIGPKGKRLKDVGTKSRKHIEALLGTPVFLDLHVKVAKDWQRDPKQLRKLGF
;
A
#
# COMPACT_ATOMS: atom_id res chain seq x y z
N MET A 1 -14.89 -14.70 66.17
CA MET A 1 -15.62 -14.58 64.89
C MET A 1 -15.37 -13.16 64.39
N SER A 2 -14.81 -12.86 63.23
CA SER A 2 -14.53 -13.65 62.05
C SER A 2 -13.38 -12.98 61.30
N ALA A 3 -12.55 -13.84 60.71
CA ALA A 3 -11.51 -13.66 59.71
C ALA A 3 -11.29 -12.27 59.08
N ARG A 4 -10.03 -11.84 59.11
CA ARG A 4 -9.42 -11.04 58.04
C ARG A 4 -9.26 -11.96 56.81
N PRO A 5 -9.68 -11.59 55.60
CA PRO A 5 -9.31 -12.33 54.39
C PRO A 5 -7.89 -11.86 53.97
N ASN A 6 -6.91 -12.76 54.04
CA ASN A 6 -6.43 -13.69 53.00
C ASN A 6 -5.44 -13.03 52.02
N GLN A 7 -4.18 -13.47 52.17
CA GLN A 7 -3.13 -13.45 51.14
C GLN A 7 -3.51 -14.42 49.99
N GLU A 8 -2.76 -14.29 48.88
CA GLU A 8 -2.77 -15.12 47.67
C GLU A 8 -3.90 -14.72 46.69
N SER A 9 -3.62 -14.22 45.49
CA SER A 9 -2.62 -14.68 44.53
C SER A 9 -2.08 -13.51 43.70
N ALA A 10 -0.81 -13.16 43.92
CA ALA A 10 -0.02 -12.46 42.94
C ALA A 10 0.18 -13.42 41.76
N VAL A 11 -0.57 -13.21 40.68
CA VAL A 11 -0.22 -13.80 39.40
C VAL A 11 1.04 -13.08 38.95
N GLN A 12 2.18 -13.71 39.23
CA GLN A 12 3.42 -13.47 38.50
C GLN A 12 3.10 -13.59 37.02
N GLN A 13 2.91 -12.45 36.36
CA GLN A 13 3.17 -12.36 34.93
C GLN A 13 4.64 -12.71 34.79
N ALA A 14 4.91 -13.91 34.29
CA ALA A 14 6.24 -14.31 33.91
C ALA A 14 6.77 -13.26 32.95
N GLU A 15 7.80 -12.55 33.39
CA GLU A 15 8.64 -11.69 32.57
C GLU A 15 9.25 -12.56 31.46
N THR A 16 8.57 -12.67 30.32
CA THR A 16 9.24 -12.98 29.07
C THR A 16 9.93 -11.69 28.64
N THR A 17 11.19 -11.55 29.04
CA THR A 17 12.13 -10.52 28.57
C THR A 17 12.49 -10.77 27.09
N SER A 18 11.51 -10.81 26.20
CA SER A 18 11.72 -10.49 24.80
C SER A 18 11.30 -9.03 24.63
N THR A 19 12.28 -8.15 24.45
CA THR A 19 12.02 -6.74 24.10
C THR A 19 11.26 -6.71 22.79
N HIS A 20 9.94 -6.55 22.86
CA HIS A 20 9.09 -6.37 21.70
C HIS A 20 9.37 -5.00 21.06
N ARG A 21 9.37 -4.95 19.72
CA ARG A 21 9.61 -3.72 18.96
C ARG A 21 8.41 -3.38 18.10
N ALA A 22 8.07 -2.10 17.98
CA ALA A 22 7.00 -1.70 17.09
C ALA A 22 7.27 -0.32 16.51
N GLY A 23 6.95 -0.15 15.23
CA GLY A 23 7.23 1.11 14.55
C GLY A 23 6.84 1.09 13.08
N PHE A 24 7.05 2.24 12.44
CA PHE A 24 6.62 2.50 11.09
C PHE A 24 7.77 2.32 10.11
N ALA A 25 7.55 1.51 9.06
CA ALA A 25 8.46 1.39 7.94
C ALA A 25 7.73 1.82 6.67
N CYS A 26 8.29 2.71 5.85
CA CYS A 26 7.70 3.00 4.54
C CYS A 26 8.48 2.38 3.39
N PHE A 27 7.76 1.98 2.34
CA PHE A 27 8.37 1.61 1.07
C PHE A 27 8.26 2.75 0.07
N VAL A 28 9.39 3.06 -0.54
CA VAL A 28 9.56 4.21 -1.43
C VAL A 28 10.22 3.76 -2.71
N GLY A 29 9.99 4.48 -3.80
CA GLY A 29 10.52 4.09 -5.10
C GLY A 29 9.68 4.62 -6.24
N ARG A 30 10.23 4.54 -7.46
CA ARG A 30 9.51 4.93 -8.66
C ARG A 30 8.15 4.19 -8.77
N PRO A 31 7.19 4.73 -9.54
CA PRO A 31 6.01 3.99 -9.90
C PRO A 31 6.36 2.61 -10.47
N ASN A 32 5.58 1.58 -10.15
CA ASN A 32 5.80 0.17 -10.55
C ASN A 32 7.08 -0.48 -9.99
N ALA A 33 7.67 0.07 -8.92
CA ALA A 33 8.82 -0.53 -8.25
C ALA A 33 8.51 -1.81 -7.43
N GLY A 34 7.23 -2.21 -7.32
CA GLY A 34 6.82 -3.39 -6.56
C GLY A 34 6.50 -3.13 -5.08
N LYS A 35 6.36 -1.87 -4.66
CA LYS A 35 6.05 -1.46 -3.28
C LYS A 35 4.81 -2.15 -2.70
N SER A 36 3.63 -1.90 -3.28
CA SER A 36 2.36 -2.48 -2.82
C SER A 36 2.34 -4.01 -2.91
N THR A 37 3.02 -4.59 -3.90
CA THR A 37 3.18 -6.05 -4.01
C THR A 37 3.99 -6.60 -2.83
N LEU A 38 5.07 -5.91 -2.45
CA LEU A 38 5.88 -6.25 -1.29
C LEU A 38 5.13 -6.04 0.02
N THR A 39 4.39 -4.93 0.17
CA THR A 39 3.51 -4.69 1.34
C THR A 39 2.53 -5.83 1.52
N ASN A 40 1.81 -6.23 0.46
CA ASN A 40 0.86 -7.33 0.54
C ASN A 40 1.51 -8.67 0.88
N ALA A 41 2.73 -8.92 0.37
CA ALA A 41 3.46 -10.14 0.67
C ALA A 41 3.86 -10.21 2.15
N LEU A 42 4.37 -9.10 2.71
CA LEU A 42 4.75 -9.02 4.12
C LEU A 42 3.54 -9.10 5.07
N VAL A 43 2.40 -8.52 4.69
CA VAL A 43 1.15 -8.63 5.47
C VAL A 43 0.51 -10.02 5.32
N GLY A 44 0.84 -10.76 4.26
CA GLY A 44 0.23 -12.05 3.93
C GLY A 44 -1.18 -11.94 3.32
N GLN A 45 -1.72 -10.73 3.18
CA GLN A 45 -3.01 -10.47 2.55
C GLN A 45 -2.98 -9.18 1.71
N LYS A 46 -3.99 -9.02 0.85
CA LYS A 46 -4.10 -7.86 -0.03
C LYS A 46 -4.71 -6.68 0.71
N VAL A 47 -3.85 -5.78 1.21
CA VAL A 47 -4.23 -4.51 1.86
C VAL A 47 -4.04 -3.30 0.95
N ALA A 48 -3.09 -3.37 -0.01
CA ALA A 48 -2.82 -2.32 -0.98
C ALA A 48 -3.13 -2.79 -2.41
N ILE A 49 -3.65 -1.90 -3.25
CA ILE A 49 -3.91 -2.26 -4.66
C ILE A 49 -2.63 -2.27 -5.50
N THR A 50 -2.67 -3.04 -6.57
CA THR A 50 -1.54 -3.30 -7.46
C THR A 50 -1.95 -3.12 -8.91
N SER A 51 -1.13 -2.44 -9.69
CA SER A 51 -1.35 -2.31 -11.13
C SER A 51 -0.06 -1.94 -11.83
N ASN A 52 0.05 -2.32 -13.11
CA ASN A 52 1.18 -1.94 -13.97
C ASN A 52 1.11 -0.46 -14.40
N ARG A 53 0.10 0.28 -13.94
CA ARG A 53 -0.07 1.71 -14.24
C ARG A 53 0.74 2.56 -13.26
N PRO A 54 1.51 3.55 -13.74
CA PRO A 54 2.09 4.55 -12.86
C PRO A 54 1.01 5.24 -12.01
N GLN A 55 1.37 5.69 -10.81
CA GLN A 55 0.45 6.34 -9.86
C GLN A 55 -0.74 5.45 -9.45
N THR A 56 -0.48 4.15 -9.30
CA THR A 56 -1.47 3.21 -8.75
C THR A 56 -1.82 3.59 -7.32
N THR A 57 -0.87 3.65 -6.39
CA THR A 57 -1.12 4.11 -5.01
C THR A 57 -1.34 5.64 -4.98
N ARG A 58 -2.46 6.09 -4.40
CA ARG A 58 -2.81 7.51 -4.22
C ARG A 58 -3.21 7.87 -2.79
N HIS A 59 -3.53 6.88 -1.99
CA HIS A 59 -3.71 6.97 -0.55
C HIS A 59 -2.57 6.26 0.12
N THR A 60 -2.16 6.77 1.28
CA THR A 60 -1.17 6.09 2.10
C THR A 60 -1.87 4.95 2.81
N VAL A 61 -1.53 3.71 2.46
CA VAL A 61 -2.12 2.52 3.10
C VAL A 61 -1.15 2.00 4.15
N ARG A 62 -1.66 1.71 5.34
CA ARG A 62 -0.88 1.00 6.37
C ARG A 62 -1.22 -0.48 6.34
N GLY A 63 -0.22 -1.31 6.09
CA GLY A 63 -0.27 -2.75 6.30
C GLY A 63 0.36 -3.09 7.64
N ILE A 64 -0.30 -3.90 8.45
CA ILE A 64 0.16 -4.28 9.79
C ILE A 64 0.67 -5.71 9.73
N VAL A 65 1.94 -5.91 10.06
CA VAL A 65 2.57 -7.23 10.17
C VAL A 65 2.77 -7.54 11.64
N HIS A 66 2.09 -8.58 12.10
CA HIS A 66 2.22 -9.09 13.48
C HIS A 66 3.27 -10.19 13.54
N ARG A 67 4.18 -10.09 14.52
CA ARG A 67 5.17 -11.11 14.86
C ARG A 67 5.28 -11.23 16.37
N ASP A 68 5.82 -12.34 16.84
CA ASP A 68 6.02 -12.56 18.29
C ASP A 68 7.04 -11.56 18.89
N ASP A 69 8.02 -11.13 18.09
CA ASP A 69 9.11 -10.26 18.50
C ASP A 69 8.92 -8.78 18.09
N ALA A 70 8.01 -8.50 17.15
CA ALA A 70 7.78 -7.15 16.66
C ALA A 70 6.42 -6.92 15.98
N GLN A 71 6.02 -5.66 15.85
CA GLN A 71 4.91 -5.23 14.98
C GLN A 71 5.40 -4.19 13.98
N LEU A 72 5.36 -4.51 12.69
CA LEU A 72 5.80 -3.62 11.62
C LEU A 72 4.58 -2.95 10.99
N ILE A 73 4.54 -1.62 11.01
CA ILE A 73 3.49 -0.84 10.36
C ILE A 73 4.05 -0.36 9.02
N LEU A 74 3.71 -1.09 7.96
CA LEU A 74 4.16 -0.84 6.59
C LEU A 74 3.34 0.25 5.94
N VAL A 75 3.95 1.41 5.73
CA VAL A 75 3.33 2.56 5.09
C VAL A 75 3.62 2.49 3.58
N ASP A 76 2.64 2.02 2.78
CA ASP A 76 2.73 2.04 1.32
C ASP A 76 2.46 3.47 0.81
N THR A 77 3.46 4.05 0.16
CA THR A 77 3.41 5.45 -0.29
C THR A 77 3.25 5.53 -1.82
N PRO A 78 2.62 6.61 -2.34
CA PRO A 78 2.63 6.91 -3.76
C PRO A 78 4.05 6.91 -4.37
N GLY A 79 4.16 6.50 -5.64
CA GLY A 79 5.45 6.57 -6.34
C GLY A 79 5.88 8.01 -6.58
N LEU A 80 7.06 8.40 -6.08
CA LEU A 80 7.61 9.73 -6.29
C LEU A 80 7.88 10.00 -7.78
N HIS A 81 7.44 11.14 -8.27
CA HIS A 81 7.61 11.54 -9.68
C HIS A 81 7.52 13.06 -9.82
N LYS A 82 7.98 13.61 -10.95
CA LYS A 82 7.83 15.04 -11.23
C LYS A 82 6.35 15.38 -11.43
N PRO A 83 5.73 16.21 -10.56
CA PRO A 83 4.30 16.44 -10.60
C PRO A 83 3.91 17.29 -11.83
N ARG A 84 2.70 17.07 -12.34
CA ARG A 84 2.09 17.81 -13.47
C ARG A 84 0.68 18.33 -13.16
N THR A 85 0.17 17.97 -11.99
CA THR A 85 -1.18 18.27 -11.48
C THR A 85 -1.09 18.52 -9.99
N LEU A 86 -2.10 19.19 -9.44
CA LEU A 86 -2.21 19.45 -8.01
C LEU A 86 -2.29 18.13 -7.20
N LEU A 87 -2.97 17.12 -7.75
CA LEU A 87 -2.93 15.76 -7.17
C LEU A 87 -1.48 15.27 -7.04
N GLY A 88 -0.68 15.35 -8.10
CA GLY A 88 0.70 14.88 -8.07
C GLY A 88 1.56 15.63 -7.05
N GLU A 89 1.33 16.94 -6.86
CA GLU A 89 1.99 17.73 -5.82
C GLU A 89 1.63 17.21 -4.42
N ARG A 90 0.33 17.05 -4.14
CA ARG A 90 -0.13 16.50 -2.85
C ARG A 90 0.39 15.11 -2.56
N LEU A 91 0.42 14.22 -3.57
CA LEU A 91 0.96 12.88 -3.40
C LEU A 91 2.45 12.92 -3.03
N ASN A 92 3.23 13.82 -3.63
CA ASN A 92 4.63 13.98 -3.27
C ASN A 92 4.81 14.57 -1.88
N ASP A 93 3.94 15.50 -1.46
CA ASP A 93 3.97 16.06 -0.11
C ASP A 93 3.67 14.97 0.94
N VAL A 94 2.66 14.13 0.69
CA VAL A 94 2.35 12.96 1.53
C VAL A 94 3.57 12.04 1.67
N VAL A 95 4.24 11.72 0.56
CA VAL A 95 5.46 10.88 0.57
C VAL A 95 6.54 11.50 1.47
N ARG A 96 6.81 12.80 1.32
CA ARG A 96 7.85 13.49 2.11
C ARG A 96 7.49 13.59 3.59
N THR A 97 6.23 13.83 3.92
CA THR A 97 5.76 13.81 5.31
C THR A 97 5.94 12.44 5.93
N THR A 98 5.56 11.37 5.22
CA THR A 98 5.79 10.00 5.69
C THR A 98 7.27 9.73 5.97
N TRP A 99 8.19 10.19 5.13
CA TRP A 99 9.63 9.97 5.34
C TRP A 99 10.16 10.59 6.63
N ALA A 100 9.56 11.69 7.08
CA ALA A 100 9.95 12.39 8.30
C ALA A 100 9.43 11.70 9.57
N GLU A 101 8.40 10.86 9.44
CA GLU A 101 7.66 10.27 10.57
C GLU A 101 7.98 8.78 10.80
N VAL A 102 8.61 8.10 9.83
CA VAL A 102 8.89 6.67 9.92
C VAL A 102 10.22 6.36 10.62
N ASP A 103 10.27 5.17 11.22
CA ASP A 103 11.45 4.61 11.87
C ASP A 103 12.41 3.97 10.86
N VAL A 104 11.91 3.43 9.74
CA VAL A 104 12.72 2.79 8.68
C VAL A 104 12.22 3.19 7.30
N ILE A 105 13.14 3.42 6.36
CA ILE A 105 12.80 3.68 4.94
C ILE A 105 13.35 2.55 4.06
N GLY A 106 12.48 1.78 3.42
CA GLY A 106 12.85 0.79 2.42
C GLY A 106 12.74 1.35 0.99
N PHE A 107 13.86 1.43 0.26
CA PHE A 107 13.89 1.91 -1.12
C PHE A 107 13.82 0.75 -2.11
N CYS A 108 12.67 0.58 -2.76
CA CYS A 108 12.40 -0.46 -3.74
C CYS A 108 12.98 -0.12 -5.12
N LEU A 109 13.84 -1.00 -5.62
CA LEU A 109 14.56 -0.89 -6.89
C LEU A 109 14.34 -2.18 -7.69
N PRO A 110 13.60 -2.16 -8.81
CA PRO A 110 13.36 -3.37 -9.60
C PRO A 110 14.64 -3.92 -10.21
N ALA A 111 14.87 -5.22 -10.05
CA ALA A 111 16.02 -5.93 -10.61
C ALA A 111 15.99 -5.97 -12.15
N ASP A 112 14.81 -5.96 -12.75
CA ASP A 112 14.57 -5.98 -14.20
C ASP A 112 14.87 -4.63 -14.90
N GLN A 113 15.29 -3.62 -14.16
CA GLN A 113 15.48 -2.26 -14.67
C GLN A 113 16.83 -1.66 -14.24
N LYS A 114 17.49 -0.98 -15.16
CA LYS A 114 18.67 -0.18 -14.84
C LYS A 114 18.30 1.01 -13.96
N LEU A 115 19.22 1.39 -13.06
CA LEU A 115 19.11 2.60 -12.26
C LEU A 115 19.00 3.84 -13.17
N GLY A 116 17.88 4.54 -13.07
CA GLY A 116 17.57 5.70 -13.89
C GLY A 116 17.69 7.03 -13.13
N PRO A 117 17.47 8.17 -13.81
CA PRO A 117 17.50 9.49 -13.17
C PRO A 117 16.52 9.64 -12.00
N GLY A 118 15.36 8.96 -12.07
CA GLY A 118 14.38 8.96 -10.98
C GLY A 118 14.87 8.23 -9.74
N ASP A 119 15.65 7.15 -9.90
CA ASP A 119 16.24 6.43 -8.77
C ASP A 119 17.30 7.31 -8.10
N LYS A 120 18.20 7.89 -8.90
CA LYS A 120 19.22 8.84 -8.42
C LYS A 120 18.61 10.04 -7.69
N TYR A 121 17.49 10.56 -8.18
CA TYR A 121 16.77 11.64 -7.52
C TYR A 121 16.24 11.21 -6.14
N ILE A 122 15.60 10.04 -6.04
CA ILE A 122 15.08 9.54 -4.76
C ILE A 122 16.23 9.31 -3.78
N VAL A 123 17.32 8.66 -4.20
CA VAL A 123 18.49 8.42 -3.33
C VAL A 123 19.08 9.74 -2.83
N LYS A 124 19.18 10.77 -3.67
CA LYS A 124 19.64 12.09 -3.26
C LYS A 124 18.76 12.70 -2.17
N GLU A 125 17.43 12.57 -2.26
CA GLU A 125 16.52 13.07 -1.23
C GLU A 125 16.68 12.25 0.07
N LEU A 126 16.82 10.91 -0.04
CA LEU A 126 17.04 10.02 1.11
C LEU A 126 18.36 10.31 1.84
N ALA A 127 19.42 10.68 1.11
CA ALA A 127 20.69 11.10 1.70
C ALA A 127 20.54 12.36 2.58
N GLY A 128 19.52 13.19 2.34
CA GLY A 128 19.19 14.34 3.19
C GLY A 128 18.60 13.96 4.56
N ILE A 129 18.06 12.74 4.71
CA ILE A 129 17.44 12.25 5.94
C ILE A 129 18.53 11.60 6.80
N LYS A 130 18.96 12.24 7.89
CA LYS A 130 20.15 11.76 8.62
C LYS A 130 19.89 10.62 9.62
N LYS A 131 18.76 10.66 10.33
CA LYS A 131 18.53 9.80 11.51
C LYS A 131 17.88 8.47 11.19
N THR A 132 17.08 8.41 10.12
CA THR A 132 16.30 7.22 9.80
C THR A 132 17.17 6.20 9.04
N PRO A 133 17.28 4.95 9.48
CA PRO A 133 17.94 3.89 8.70
C PRO A 133 17.23 3.68 7.36
N LYS A 134 18.03 3.40 6.32
CA LYS A 134 17.52 3.12 4.97
C LYS A 134 17.96 1.75 4.52
N ILE A 135 17.03 0.97 3.98
CA ILE A 135 17.30 -0.35 3.40
C ILE A 135 17.11 -0.24 1.89
N ALA A 136 18.04 -0.75 1.09
CA ALA A 136 17.81 -0.96 -0.32
C ALA A 136 17.12 -2.31 -0.54
N ILE A 137 15.99 -2.31 -1.24
CA ILE A 137 15.21 -3.51 -1.50
C ILE A 137 15.19 -3.74 -3.01
N ILE A 138 15.91 -4.75 -3.47
CA ILE A 138 16.00 -5.06 -4.90
C ILE A 138 14.82 -5.98 -5.21
N THR A 139 13.76 -5.43 -5.78
CA THR A 139 12.49 -6.15 -6.00
C THR A 139 12.50 -6.91 -7.33
N LYS A 140 11.56 -7.85 -7.51
CA LYS A 140 11.34 -8.60 -8.77
C LYS A 140 12.55 -9.43 -9.21
N THR A 141 13.27 -10.00 -8.26
CA THR A 141 14.45 -10.82 -8.54
C THR A 141 14.14 -12.11 -9.30
N ASP A 142 12.87 -12.52 -9.32
CA ASP A 142 12.34 -13.62 -10.13
C ASP A 142 12.40 -13.37 -11.64
N LEU A 143 12.54 -12.12 -12.07
CA LEU A 143 12.56 -11.74 -13.49
C LEU A 143 13.97 -11.70 -14.11
N VAL A 144 15.02 -11.95 -13.33
CA VAL A 144 16.41 -11.80 -13.76
C VAL A 144 17.29 -12.97 -13.38
N GLU A 145 18.32 -13.18 -14.19
CA GLU A 145 19.37 -14.16 -13.93
C GLU A 145 20.35 -13.69 -12.84
N SER A 146 21.04 -14.63 -12.21
CA SER A 146 21.96 -14.37 -11.08
C SER A 146 23.03 -13.33 -11.40
N LYS A 147 23.54 -13.31 -12.65
CA LYS A 147 24.54 -12.32 -13.10
C LYS A 147 23.97 -10.90 -13.09
N ALA A 148 22.77 -10.72 -13.63
CA ALA A 148 22.13 -9.40 -13.70
C ALA A 148 21.76 -8.90 -12.29
N LEU A 149 21.34 -9.80 -11.40
CA LEU A 149 21.09 -9.47 -9.99
C LEU A 149 22.37 -8.99 -9.29
N ALA A 150 23.50 -9.69 -9.48
CA ALA A 150 24.78 -9.29 -8.91
C ALA A 150 25.23 -7.91 -9.41
N GLU A 151 25.09 -7.64 -10.72
CA GLU A 151 25.38 -6.32 -11.30
C GLU A 151 24.51 -5.22 -10.68
N GLN A 152 23.22 -5.50 -10.47
CA GLN A 152 22.30 -4.55 -9.84
C GLN A 152 22.67 -4.27 -8.38
N LEU A 153 22.99 -5.30 -7.58
CA LEU A 153 23.40 -5.14 -6.18
C LEU A 153 24.64 -4.24 -6.06
N LEU A 154 25.65 -4.47 -6.92
CA LEU A 154 26.85 -3.62 -6.98
C LEU A 154 26.52 -2.17 -7.34
N ALA A 155 25.64 -1.97 -8.34
CA ALA A 155 25.23 -0.62 -8.76
C ALA A 155 24.47 0.13 -7.65
N VAL A 156 23.66 -0.56 -6.85
CA VAL A 156 22.90 0.03 -5.74
C VAL A 156 23.80 0.39 -4.56
N SER A 157 24.81 -0.43 -4.27
CA SER A 157 25.84 -0.12 -3.26
C SER A 157 26.61 1.14 -3.67
N ALA A 158 27.14 1.16 -4.89
CA ALA A 158 27.94 2.28 -5.40
C ALA A 158 27.17 3.61 -5.43
N LEU A 159 25.85 3.56 -5.67
CA LEU A 159 25.02 4.78 -5.72
C LEU A 159 24.90 5.47 -4.35
N ALA A 160 24.87 4.71 -3.25
CA ALA A 160 24.84 5.30 -1.90
C ALA A 160 26.20 5.88 -1.52
N GLU A 161 27.28 5.17 -1.86
CA GLU A 161 28.66 5.64 -1.67
C GLU A 161 28.92 6.97 -2.40
N GLU A 162 28.48 7.11 -3.65
CA GLU A 162 28.59 8.36 -4.44
C GLU A 162 27.92 9.55 -3.75
N LEU A 163 26.85 9.29 -2.99
CA LEU A 163 26.04 10.31 -2.31
C LEU A 163 26.37 10.47 -0.82
N GLY A 164 27.38 9.76 -0.32
CA GLY A 164 27.94 9.94 1.02
C GLY A 164 27.09 9.36 2.15
N PHE A 165 26.35 8.28 1.90
CA PHE A 165 25.67 7.52 2.95
C PHE A 165 25.72 6.01 2.68
N GLU A 166 25.40 5.21 3.70
CA GLU A 166 25.39 3.75 3.61
C GLU A 166 23.96 3.23 3.82
N TRP A 167 23.63 2.15 3.12
CA TRP A 167 22.44 1.36 3.40
C TRP A 167 22.64 0.60 4.70
N ALA A 168 21.61 0.55 5.55
CA ALA A 168 21.60 -0.36 6.69
C ALA A 168 21.63 -1.81 6.21
N GLU A 169 20.88 -2.12 5.16
CA GLU A 169 20.84 -3.44 4.51
C GLU A 169 20.57 -3.31 3.00
N ILE A 170 21.02 -4.29 2.22
CA ILE A 170 20.71 -4.43 0.79
C ILE A 170 20.11 -5.82 0.55
N VAL A 171 18.79 -5.88 0.32
CA VAL A 171 18.03 -7.14 0.36
C VAL A 171 17.38 -7.46 -1.01
N PRO A 172 17.74 -8.57 -1.68
CA PRO A 172 17.13 -8.98 -2.94
C PRO A 172 15.83 -9.80 -2.74
N VAL A 173 14.67 -9.21 -3.02
CA VAL A 173 13.36 -9.80 -2.72
C VAL A 173 12.55 -10.12 -3.98
N SER A 174 11.89 -11.28 -3.97
CA SER A 174 10.76 -11.56 -4.88
C SER A 174 9.49 -11.74 -4.08
N ALA A 175 8.61 -10.74 -4.12
CA ALA A 175 7.30 -10.82 -3.49
C ALA A 175 6.36 -11.81 -4.20
N VAL A 176 6.51 -12.00 -5.52
CA VAL A 176 5.69 -12.94 -6.30
C VAL A 176 6.19 -14.38 -6.14
N GLY A 177 7.51 -14.57 -6.06
CA GLY A 177 8.14 -15.88 -5.88
C GLY A 177 8.31 -16.29 -4.42
N ASP A 178 7.83 -15.49 -3.48
CA ASP A 178 7.97 -15.68 -2.02
C ASP A 178 9.43 -15.97 -1.59
N LYS A 179 10.35 -15.13 -2.08
CA LYS A 179 11.79 -15.24 -1.77
C LYS A 179 12.25 -14.06 -0.95
N GLN A 180 12.80 -14.36 0.22
CA GLN A 180 13.38 -13.38 1.15
C GLN A 180 12.39 -12.32 1.66
N VAL A 181 11.08 -12.58 1.60
CA VAL A 181 10.05 -11.71 2.19
C VAL A 181 10.19 -11.70 3.71
N ASP A 182 10.23 -12.88 4.34
CA ASP A 182 10.43 -13.00 5.79
C ASP A 182 11.79 -12.45 6.24
N LEU A 183 12.85 -12.73 5.47
CA LEU A 183 14.19 -12.18 5.73
C LEU A 183 14.16 -10.65 5.77
N LEU A 184 13.42 -10.01 4.87
CA LEU A 184 13.27 -8.55 4.90
C LEU A 184 12.60 -8.09 6.20
N ALA A 185 11.55 -8.79 6.67
CA ALA A 185 10.91 -8.47 7.94
C ALA A 185 11.86 -8.67 9.13
N ASP A 186 12.66 -9.74 9.12
CA ASP A 186 13.67 -10.05 10.13
C ASP A 186 14.75 -8.96 10.22
N LEU A 187 15.10 -8.35 9.09
CA LEU A 187 16.09 -7.27 9.02
C LEU A 187 15.50 -5.90 9.39
N ILE A 188 14.20 -5.68 9.18
CA ILE A 188 13.52 -4.44 9.58
C ILE A 188 13.23 -4.42 11.08
N ALA A 189 12.77 -5.53 11.66
CA ALA A 189 12.37 -5.62 13.07
C ALA A 189 13.39 -5.06 14.08
N PRO A 190 14.70 -5.37 14.02
CA PRO A 190 15.68 -4.84 14.97
C PRO A 190 15.96 -3.34 14.82
N LEU A 191 15.59 -2.74 13.68
CA LEU A 191 15.74 -1.30 13.44
C LEU A 191 14.60 -0.47 14.02
N LEU A 192 13.49 -1.11 14.41
CA LEU A 192 12.35 -0.46 15.04
C LEU A 192 12.64 -0.15 16.52
N PRO A 193 12.00 0.88 17.10
CA PRO A 193 12.15 1.17 18.53
C PRO A 193 11.51 0.08 19.40
N GLU A 194 12.00 -0.05 20.64
CA GLU A 194 11.34 -0.86 21.66
C GLU A 194 9.98 -0.23 21.98
N SER A 195 8.93 -1.03 21.85
CA SER A 195 7.56 -0.57 22.01
C SER A 195 6.62 -1.76 22.17
N PRO A 196 5.55 -1.66 22.99
CA PRO A 196 4.44 -2.57 22.86
C PRO A 196 3.82 -2.48 21.45
N PRO A 197 2.99 -3.47 21.03
CA PRO A 197 2.19 -3.35 19.83
C PRO A 197 1.43 -2.02 19.78
N LEU A 198 1.43 -1.37 18.61
CA LEU A 198 0.74 -0.10 18.34
C LEU A 198 -0.72 -0.33 17.92
N TYR A 199 -1.00 -1.48 17.31
CA TYR A 199 -2.32 -1.90 16.84
C TYR A 199 -2.75 -3.22 17.50
N PRO A 200 -4.06 -3.46 17.66
CA PRO A 200 -4.59 -4.74 18.14
C PRO A 200 -4.14 -5.92 17.28
N GLU A 201 -4.00 -7.09 17.90
CA GLU A 201 -3.76 -8.34 17.17
C GLU A 201 -4.90 -8.62 16.19
N GLY A 202 -4.54 -9.10 15.00
CA GLY A 202 -5.48 -9.47 13.94
C GLY A 202 -5.82 -8.36 12.96
N ASP A 203 -5.65 -7.08 13.34
CA ASP A 203 -5.83 -5.96 12.41
C ASP A 203 -4.72 -6.00 11.34
N LEU A 204 -5.09 -6.07 10.06
CA LEU A 204 -4.12 -6.08 8.95
C LEU A 204 -3.91 -4.71 8.33
N THR A 205 -4.81 -3.76 8.60
CA THR A 205 -4.77 -2.38 8.13
C THR A 205 -5.68 -1.51 9.00
N ASP A 206 -5.42 -0.20 9.03
CA ASP A 206 -6.29 0.80 9.69
C ASP A 206 -7.20 1.55 8.71
N GLU A 207 -7.20 1.13 7.43
CA GLU A 207 -8.01 1.74 6.39
C GLU A 207 -9.50 1.38 6.53
N PRO A 208 -10.43 2.35 6.44
CA PRO A 208 -11.85 2.06 6.44
C PRO A 208 -12.25 1.16 5.27
N GLU A 209 -13.16 0.21 5.50
CA GLU A 209 -13.63 -0.74 4.47
C GLU A 209 -14.12 -0.06 3.19
N MET A 210 -14.83 1.07 3.31
CA MET A 210 -15.28 1.85 2.15
C MET A 210 -14.12 2.32 1.26
N VAL A 211 -12.98 2.70 1.85
CA VAL A 211 -11.78 3.11 1.11
C VAL A 211 -11.16 1.91 0.43
N MET A 212 -11.01 0.79 1.13
CA MET A 212 -10.51 -0.46 0.55
C MET A 212 -11.36 -0.94 -0.62
N VAL A 213 -12.69 -0.89 -0.48
CA VAL A 213 -13.66 -1.24 -1.54
C VAL A 213 -13.52 -0.29 -2.73
N ALA A 214 -13.42 1.02 -2.50
CA ALA A 214 -13.21 2.00 -3.57
C ALA A 214 -11.91 1.71 -4.34
N GLU A 215 -10.84 1.37 -3.64
CA GLU A 215 -9.55 1.03 -4.22
C GLU A 215 -9.62 -0.27 -5.04
N LEU A 216 -10.30 -1.31 -4.56
CA LEU A 216 -10.52 -2.56 -5.33
C LEU A 216 -11.32 -2.32 -6.62
N ILE A 217 -12.29 -1.41 -6.59
CA ILE A 217 -13.03 -0.99 -7.79
C ILE A 217 -12.10 -0.23 -8.73
N ARG A 218 -11.28 0.67 -8.19
CA ARG A 218 -10.32 1.44 -8.99
C ARG A 218 -9.26 0.54 -9.63
N GLU A 219 -8.74 -0.44 -8.92
CA GLU A 219 -7.78 -1.43 -9.43
C GLU A 219 -8.34 -2.14 -10.67
N ALA A 220 -9.57 -2.66 -10.57
CA ALA A 220 -10.25 -3.31 -11.69
C ALA A 220 -10.52 -2.32 -12.85
N ALA A 221 -10.86 -1.07 -12.54
CA ALA A 221 -11.10 -0.03 -13.54
C ALA A 221 -9.81 0.37 -14.30
N LEU A 222 -8.65 0.34 -13.64
CA LEU A 222 -7.33 0.62 -14.21
C LEU A 222 -6.85 -0.47 -15.19
N GLU A 223 -7.39 -1.68 -15.08
CA GLU A 223 -6.97 -2.80 -15.91
C GLU A 223 -7.39 -2.59 -17.38
N GLY A 224 -6.44 -2.56 -18.31
CA GLY A 224 -6.74 -2.44 -19.73
C GLY A 224 -7.14 -1.03 -20.23
N VAL A 225 -7.23 -0.01 -19.37
CA VAL A 225 -7.26 1.41 -19.84
C VAL A 225 -5.85 1.88 -20.18
N ARG A 226 -5.69 2.80 -21.16
CA ARG A 226 -4.39 3.31 -21.62
C ARG A 226 -4.40 4.85 -21.71
N ASP A 227 -3.28 5.39 -22.15
CA ASP A 227 -3.07 6.83 -22.38
C ASP A 227 -3.31 7.62 -21.08
N GLU A 228 -4.08 8.70 -21.12
CA GLU A 228 -4.32 9.53 -19.94
C GLU A 228 -5.42 9.00 -19.00
N LEU A 229 -6.24 8.05 -19.46
CA LEU A 229 -7.40 7.56 -18.71
C LEU A 229 -7.07 6.94 -17.35
N PRO A 230 -6.00 6.12 -17.16
CA PRO A 230 -5.61 5.64 -15.84
C PRO A 230 -5.45 6.77 -14.80
N HIS A 231 -5.01 7.94 -15.24
CA HIS A 231 -4.75 9.07 -14.37
C HIS A 231 -6.03 9.83 -13.99
N SER A 232 -7.09 9.77 -14.81
CA SER A 232 -8.33 10.50 -14.55
C SER A 232 -9.39 9.71 -13.76
N ILE A 233 -9.16 8.42 -13.49
CA ILE A 233 -10.08 7.58 -12.73
C ILE A 233 -9.93 7.86 -11.23
N ALA A 234 -11.05 8.12 -10.55
CA ALA A 234 -11.18 8.06 -9.09
C ALA A 234 -12.44 7.26 -8.75
N VAL A 235 -12.49 6.64 -7.58
CA VAL A 235 -13.66 5.90 -7.13
C VAL A 235 -14.03 6.38 -5.73
N VAL A 236 -15.32 6.58 -5.50
CA VAL A 236 -15.87 6.88 -4.18
C VAL A 236 -17.03 5.93 -3.93
N VAL A 237 -17.00 5.23 -2.79
CA VAL A 237 -18.15 4.48 -2.28
C VAL A 237 -19.02 5.47 -1.51
N GLU A 238 -20.28 5.63 -1.92
CA GLU A 238 -21.21 6.56 -1.27
C GLU A 238 -21.86 5.91 -0.04
N GLU A 239 -22.19 4.61 -0.15
CA GLU A 239 -22.84 3.86 0.92
C GLU A 239 -22.59 2.36 0.78
N MET A 240 -22.56 1.70 1.94
CA MET A 240 -22.51 0.24 2.11
C MET A 240 -23.57 -0.15 3.14
N LEU A 241 -24.65 -0.80 2.70
CA LEU A 241 -25.82 -1.07 3.53
C LEU A 241 -26.21 -2.56 3.47
N PRO A 242 -26.45 -3.22 4.62
CA PRO A 242 -27.02 -4.56 4.61
C PRO A 242 -28.40 -4.56 3.94
N ARG A 243 -28.62 -5.46 3.00
CA ARG A 243 -29.91 -5.55 2.32
C ARG A 243 -30.96 -6.15 3.25
N THR A 244 -31.98 -5.35 3.57
CA THR A 244 -32.98 -5.66 4.60
C THR A 244 -34.01 -6.72 4.20
N ASP A 245 -34.17 -7.01 2.91
CA ASP A 245 -35.12 -8.00 2.38
C ASP A 245 -34.56 -9.44 2.34
N ARG A 246 -33.34 -9.66 2.85
CA ARG A 246 -32.66 -10.95 2.88
C ARG A 246 -32.81 -11.66 4.22
N PRO A 247 -32.96 -13.00 4.23
CA PRO A 247 -32.92 -13.75 5.47
C PRO A 247 -31.49 -13.76 6.05
N ALA A 248 -31.38 -13.89 7.37
CA ALA A 248 -30.10 -13.75 8.09
C ALA A 248 -29.04 -14.78 7.68
N ASP A 249 -29.45 -15.95 7.16
CA ASP A 249 -28.56 -17.01 6.65
C ASP A 249 -28.03 -16.73 5.23
N LYS A 250 -28.55 -15.70 4.55
CA LYS A 250 -28.14 -15.30 3.19
C LYS A 250 -27.96 -13.79 3.10
N PRO A 251 -27.04 -13.21 3.88
CA PRO A 251 -26.80 -11.79 3.87
C PRO A 251 -26.33 -11.33 2.49
N LEU A 252 -26.62 -10.07 2.17
CA LEU A 252 -26.14 -9.40 0.98
C LEU A 252 -25.87 -7.94 1.35
N LEU A 253 -24.69 -7.44 1.00
CA LEU A 253 -24.35 -6.04 1.20
C LEU A 253 -24.55 -5.26 -0.10
N ASP A 254 -25.33 -4.18 -0.04
CA ASP A 254 -25.51 -3.25 -1.15
C ASP A 254 -24.41 -2.19 -1.10
N ILE A 255 -23.63 -2.09 -2.18
CA ILE A 255 -22.52 -1.15 -2.31
C ILE A 255 -22.81 -0.24 -3.51
N HIS A 256 -22.98 1.06 -3.25
CA HIS A 256 -23.16 2.06 -4.28
C HIS A 256 -21.88 2.88 -4.45
N ALA A 257 -21.27 2.81 -5.64
CA ALA A 257 -20.00 3.47 -5.92
C ALA A 257 -20.03 4.29 -7.21
N ASN A 258 -19.34 5.43 -7.17
CA ASN A 258 -19.14 6.33 -8.29
C ASN A 258 -17.74 6.19 -8.86
N VAL A 259 -17.64 5.85 -10.14
CA VAL A 259 -16.39 5.89 -10.92
C VAL A 259 -16.30 7.25 -11.61
N TYR A 260 -15.46 8.13 -11.10
CA TYR A 260 -15.22 9.46 -11.62
C TYR A 260 -14.19 9.47 -12.75
N ILE A 261 -14.43 10.31 -13.73
CA ILE A 261 -13.55 10.60 -14.88
C ILE A 261 -13.54 12.11 -15.15
N GLU A 262 -12.51 12.60 -15.84
CA GLU A 262 -12.39 14.04 -16.11
C GLU A 262 -13.20 14.51 -17.31
N ARG A 263 -13.35 13.67 -18.35
CA ARG A 263 -13.89 14.12 -19.64
C ARG A 263 -15.03 13.22 -20.13
N PRO A 264 -16.10 13.79 -20.74
CA PRO A 264 -17.20 12.98 -21.29
C PRO A 264 -16.74 11.90 -22.29
N SER A 265 -15.70 12.17 -23.08
CA SER A 265 -15.12 11.20 -24.03
C SER A 265 -14.62 9.92 -23.36
N GLN A 266 -14.16 10.02 -22.11
CA GLN A 266 -13.67 8.89 -21.32
C GLN A 266 -14.81 7.97 -20.85
N LYS A 267 -16.05 8.49 -20.77
CA LYS A 267 -17.23 7.73 -20.31
C LYS A 267 -17.49 6.52 -21.19
N GLY A 268 -17.41 6.71 -22.51
CA GLY A 268 -17.57 5.62 -23.48
C GLY A 268 -16.52 4.53 -23.32
N ILE A 269 -15.28 4.90 -22.96
CA ILE A 269 -14.18 3.95 -22.74
C ILE A 269 -14.43 3.13 -21.48
N ILE A 270 -14.79 3.75 -20.37
CA ILE A 270 -15.06 3.06 -19.09
C ILE A 270 -16.29 2.15 -19.17
N ILE A 271 -17.37 2.61 -19.81
CA ILE A 271 -18.59 1.79 -19.98
C ILE A 271 -18.33 0.65 -20.97
N GLY A 272 -17.67 0.96 -22.08
CA GLY A 272 -17.43 0.04 -23.18
C GLY A 272 -18.69 -0.29 -23.98
N PRO A 273 -18.55 -1.02 -25.11
CA PRO A 273 -19.68 -1.39 -25.96
C PRO A 273 -20.73 -2.18 -25.17
N LYS A 274 -21.98 -1.71 -25.20
CA LYS A 274 -23.12 -2.31 -24.46
C LYS A 274 -22.85 -2.51 -22.95
N GLY A 275 -22.00 -1.67 -22.33
CA GLY A 275 -21.66 -1.79 -20.91
C GLY A 275 -20.71 -2.94 -20.57
N LYS A 276 -20.13 -3.63 -21.57
CA LYS A 276 -19.32 -4.84 -21.37
C LYS A 276 -18.13 -4.60 -20.43
N ARG A 277 -17.49 -3.43 -20.54
CA ARG A 277 -16.30 -3.13 -19.72
C ARG A 277 -16.68 -2.82 -18.28
N LEU A 278 -17.70 -1.99 -18.05
CA LEU A 278 -18.16 -1.70 -16.69
C LEU A 278 -18.66 -2.97 -15.97
N LYS A 279 -19.28 -3.89 -16.71
CA LYS A 279 -19.66 -5.21 -16.20
C LYS A 279 -18.44 -6.05 -15.81
N ASP A 280 -17.36 -6.03 -16.59
CA ASP A 280 -16.11 -6.72 -16.27
C ASP A 280 -15.47 -6.14 -14.99
N VAL A 281 -15.39 -4.79 -14.90
CA VAL A 281 -14.93 -4.08 -13.69
C VAL A 281 -15.73 -4.54 -12.48
N GLY A 282 -17.06 -4.43 -12.53
CA GLY A 282 -17.91 -4.85 -11.41
C GLY A 282 -17.78 -6.34 -11.05
N THR A 283 -17.57 -7.21 -12.05
CA THR A 283 -17.39 -8.65 -11.80
C THR A 283 -16.07 -8.93 -11.07
N LYS A 284 -14.97 -8.31 -11.50
CA LYS A 284 -13.65 -8.46 -10.87
C LYS A 284 -13.61 -7.85 -9.48
N SER A 285 -14.19 -6.65 -9.31
CA SER A 285 -14.25 -5.98 -8.02
C SER A 285 -15.03 -6.78 -6.99
N ARG A 286 -16.23 -7.29 -7.34
CA ARG A 286 -17.03 -8.10 -6.40
C ARG A 286 -16.27 -9.28 -5.84
N LYS A 287 -15.53 -10.03 -6.66
CA LYS A 287 -14.74 -11.17 -6.20
C LYS A 287 -13.76 -10.78 -5.08
N HIS A 288 -13.06 -9.65 -5.23
CA HIS A 288 -12.11 -9.19 -4.22
C HIS A 288 -12.79 -8.57 -3.01
N ILE A 289 -13.90 -7.85 -3.22
CA ILE A 289 -14.69 -7.23 -2.14
C ILE A 289 -15.32 -8.30 -1.25
N GLU A 290 -15.90 -9.36 -1.83
CA GLU A 290 -16.49 -10.47 -1.06
C GLU A 290 -15.44 -11.22 -0.25
N ALA A 291 -14.23 -11.38 -0.79
CA ALA A 291 -13.11 -11.96 -0.05
C ALA A 291 -12.64 -11.07 1.11
N LEU A 292 -12.65 -9.74 0.92
CA LEU A 292 -12.29 -8.77 1.95
C LEU A 292 -13.33 -8.72 3.08
N LEU A 293 -14.62 -8.64 2.73
CA LEU A 293 -15.71 -8.42 3.70
C LEU A 293 -16.29 -9.72 4.28
N GLY A 294 -15.96 -10.88 3.69
CA GLY A 294 -16.50 -12.17 4.10
C GLY A 294 -18.01 -12.33 3.86
N THR A 295 -18.63 -11.46 3.06
CA THR A 295 -20.08 -11.47 2.77
C THR A 295 -20.35 -11.23 1.29
N PRO A 296 -21.38 -11.87 0.68
CA PRO A 296 -21.78 -11.59 -0.69
C PRO A 296 -22.18 -10.12 -0.89
N VAL A 297 -21.88 -9.55 -2.07
CA VAL A 297 -22.18 -8.13 -2.34
C VAL A 297 -22.93 -7.91 -3.65
N PHE A 298 -23.88 -6.97 -3.63
CA PHE A 298 -24.42 -6.33 -4.81
C PHE A 298 -23.69 -5.01 -5.03
N LEU A 299 -22.97 -4.90 -6.16
CA LEU A 299 -22.18 -3.74 -6.50
C LEU A 299 -22.87 -2.94 -7.61
N ASP A 300 -23.28 -1.72 -7.28
CA ASP A 300 -23.86 -0.75 -8.19
C ASP A 300 -22.83 0.33 -8.57
N LEU A 301 -22.46 0.38 -9.85
CA LEU A 301 -21.41 1.25 -10.37
C LEU A 301 -21.97 2.33 -11.29
N HIS A 302 -21.73 3.59 -10.94
CA HIS A 302 -22.12 4.75 -11.75
C HIS A 302 -20.92 5.54 -12.26
N VAL A 303 -20.87 5.79 -13.58
CA VAL A 303 -19.80 6.61 -14.17
C VAL A 303 -20.19 8.09 -14.20
N LYS A 304 -19.48 8.92 -13.45
CA LYS A 304 -19.71 10.37 -13.31
C LYS A 304 -18.55 11.18 -13.89
N VAL A 305 -18.86 12.34 -14.47
CA VAL A 305 -17.84 13.28 -14.98
C VAL A 305 -17.59 14.34 -13.91
N ALA A 306 -16.34 14.42 -13.46
CA ALA A 306 -15.81 15.43 -12.55
C ALA A 306 -14.72 16.20 -13.32
N LYS A 307 -15.11 17.31 -13.96
CA LYS A 307 -14.26 17.99 -14.94
C LYS A 307 -12.96 18.49 -14.30
N ASP A 308 -11.83 18.11 -14.90
CA ASP A 308 -10.47 18.52 -14.54
C ASP A 308 -10.17 18.40 -13.03
N TRP A 309 -10.73 17.38 -12.37
CA TRP A 309 -10.74 17.25 -10.91
C TRP A 309 -9.33 17.20 -10.29
N GLN A 310 -8.33 16.69 -11.00
CA GLN A 310 -6.93 16.62 -10.51
C GLN A 310 -6.29 18.00 -10.32
N ARG A 311 -6.92 19.08 -10.82
CA ARG A 311 -6.46 20.47 -10.70
C ARG A 311 -7.36 21.32 -9.80
N ASP A 312 -8.47 20.78 -9.31
CA ASP A 312 -9.44 21.49 -8.50
C ASP A 312 -9.32 21.08 -7.02
N PRO A 313 -8.82 21.97 -6.13
CA PRO A 313 -8.65 21.67 -4.70
C PRO A 313 -9.95 21.24 -4.00
N LYS A 314 -11.12 21.72 -4.46
CA LYS A 314 -12.42 21.33 -3.87
C LYS A 314 -12.80 19.92 -4.29
N GLN A 315 -12.57 19.56 -5.55
CA GLN A 315 -12.86 18.22 -6.03
C GLN A 315 -11.88 17.19 -5.47
N LEU A 316 -10.60 17.52 -5.31
CA LEU A 316 -9.64 16.64 -4.61
C LEU A 316 -10.15 16.26 -3.22
N ARG A 317 -10.53 17.24 -2.40
CA ARG A 317 -11.08 16.99 -1.06
C ARG A 317 -12.35 16.14 -1.10
N LYS A 318 -13.24 16.42 -2.05
CA LYS A 318 -14.49 15.64 -2.22
C LYS A 318 -14.21 14.18 -2.60
N LEU A 319 -13.15 13.92 -3.36
CA LEU A 319 -12.76 12.59 -3.83
C LEU A 319 -11.79 11.89 -2.85
N GLY A 320 -11.52 12.49 -1.68
CA GLY A 320 -10.68 11.91 -0.64
C GLY A 320 -9.17 12.14 -0.82
N PHE A 321 -8.75 13.20 -1.51
CA PHE A 321 -7.34 13.61 -1.71
C PHE A 321 -7.04 15.01 -1.16
#